data_AF-A0A125MND6-F1
#
_entry.id   AF-A0A125MND6-F1
#
_cell.length_a   1.000
_cell.length_b   1.000
_cell.length_c   1.000
_cell.angle_alpha   90.00
_cell.angle_beta   90.00
_cell.angle_gamma   90.00
#
_symmetry.space_group_name_H-M   'P 1'
#
loop_
_entity.id
_entity.type
_entity.pdbx_description
1 polymer ?
#
loop_
_entity_poly.entity_id
_entity_poly.type
_entity_poly.pdbx_seq_one_letter_code
_entity_poly.pdbx_strand_id
1 'polypeptide(L)'
;MTQAAPDTAATSASVIDRIHVDERNDRPLDGQEFAESREALAQWLIGYTGGEYAIVASRYFEVRNKSGVNWAFAETYFDQQARTHFGGERERHAWHSDGVGAASLYTVADDPARRVVVATPQARLPNGHMLYGIFELQRK
;
A
#
# COMPACT_ATOMS: atom_id res chain seq x y z
N MET A 1 -3.86 11.43 44.29
CA MET A 1 -4.37 12.08 43.07
C MET A 1 -3.64 11.44 41.89
N THR A 2 -4.45 10.90 40.97
CA THR A 2 -4.19 10.51 39.57
C THR A 2 -2.98 9.62 39.26
N GLN A 3 -3.28 8.32 39.17
CA GLN A 3 -2.55 7.32 38.39
C GLN A 3 -2.60 7.74 36.91
N ALA A 4 -1.44 8.06 36.33
CA ALA A 4 -1.31 8.13 34.88
C ALA A 4 -1.46 6.71 34.35
N ALA A 5 -2.56 6.44 33.64
CA ALA A 5 -2.66 5.25 32.83
C ALA A 5 -1.52 5.29 31.81
N PRO A 6 -0.69 4.24 31.68
CA PRO A 6 0.04 4.09 30.44
C PRO A 6 -1.03 3.87 29.37
N ASP A 7 -1.19 4.87 28.50
CA ASP A 7 -1.78 4.70 27.17
C ASP A 7 -0.96 3.63 26.45
N THR A 8 -1.23 2.38 26.79
CA THR A 8 -0.98 1.24 25.93
C THR A 8 -2.05 1.33 24.87
N ALA A 9 -1.93 2.34 23.99
CA ALA A 9 -2.34 2.15 22.62
C ALA A 9 -1.52 0.94 22.19
N ALA A 10 -2.12 -0.24 22.25
CA ALA A 10 -1.59 -1.40 21.58
C ALA A 10 -1.39 -0.94 20.14
N THR A 11 -0.15 -0.62 19.77
CA THR A 11 0.25 -0.40 18.39
C THR A 11 -0.02 -1.75 17.74
N SER A 12 -1.25 -1.97 17.27
CA SER A 12 -1.57 -3.11 16.45
C SER A 12 -0.61 -3.02 15.29
N ALA A 13 0.38 -3.91 15.26
CA ALA A 13 1.38 -3.94 14.20
C ALA A 13 0.65 -3.83 12.87
N SER A 14 1.06 -2.87 12.05
CA SER A 14 0.38 -2.54 10.81
C SER A 14 0.27 -3.80 9.95
N VAL A 15 -0.89 -4.04 9.33
CA VAL A 15 -1.08 -5.29 8.57
C VAL A 15 -0.12 -5.34 7.37
N ILE A 16 0.28 -4.18 6.86
CA ILE A 16 1.22 -4.06 5.75
C ILE A 16 2.68 -4.34 6.17
N ASP A 17 3.00 -4.38 7.46
CA ASP A 17 4.32 -4.83 7.95
C ASP A 17 4.49 -6.35 7.80
N ARG A 18 3.37 -7.09 7.72
CA ARG A 18 3.38 -8.54 7.54
C ARG A 18 3.59 -8.95 6.08
N ILE A 19 3.40 -8.02 5.14
CA ILE A 19 3.63 -8.25 3.71
C ILE A 19 5.13 -8.36 3.50
N HIS A 20 5.56 -9.55 3.07
CA HIS A 20 6.94 -9.75 2.65
C HIS A 20 7.15 -9.07 1.30
N VAL A 21 8.39 -8.67 1.01
CA VAL A 21 8.77 -8.13 -0.30
C VAL A 21 10.05 -8.84 -0.72
N ASP A 22 10.12 -9.28 -1.98
CA ASP A 22 11.29 -9.98 -2.50
C ASP A 22 12.43 -8.99 -2.73
N GLU A 23 13.29 -8.84 -1.71
CA GLU A 23 14.41 -7.89 -1.70
C GLU A 23 15.43 -8.10 -2.84
N ARG A 24 15.38 -9.24 -3.55
CA ARG A 24 16.23 -9.48 -4.72
C ARG A 24 15.81 -8.67 -5.94
N ASN A 25 14.52 -8.34 -6.04
CA ASN A 25 13.92 -7.63 -7.17
C ASN A 25 13.39 -6.25 -6.77
N ASP A 26 13.09 -6.08 -5.49
CA ASP A 26 12.39 -4.92 -4.95
C ASP A 26 13.23 -4.27 -3.85
N ARG A 27 13.44 -2.96 -3.94
CA ARG A 27 14.16 -2.19 -2.93
C ARG A 27 13.14 -1.43 -2.08
N PRO A 28 13.02 -1.70 -0.77
CA PRO A 28 12.23 -0.83 0.11
C PRO A 28 12.80 0.60 0.06
N LEU A 29 11.90 1.58 0.03
CA LEU A 29 12.28 2.98 0.02
C LEU A 29 12.16 3.55 1.43
N ASP A 30 13.31 3.85 2.04
CA ASP A 30 13.40 4.47 3.35
C ASP A 30 13.46 6.00 3.19
N GLY A 31 12.42 6.71 3.63
CA GLY A 31 12.45 8.18 3.69
C GLY A 31 12.38 8.90 2.33
N GLN A 32 13.06 10.04 2.18
CA GLN A 32 12.78 11.13 1.21
C GLN A 32 12.87 10.77 -0.30
N GLU A 33 13.31 9.58 -0.67
CA GLU A 33 13.36 9.18 -2.08
C GLU A 33 11.98 9.23 -2.73
N PHE A 34 11.90 9.90 -3.89
CA PHE A 34 10.68 10.04 -4.68
C PHE A 34 9.49 10.59 -3.87
N ALA A 35 9.74 11.47 -2.89
CA ALA A 35 8.73 12.04 -2.01
C ALA A 35 7.51 12.59 -2.77
N GLU A 36 7.73 13.32 -3.87
CA GLU A 36 6.65 13.86 -4.70
C GLU A 36 5.74 12.76 -5.29
N SER A 37 6.33 11.69 -5.82
CA SER A 37 5.54 10.57 -6.37
C SER A 37 4.77 9.82 -5.29
N ARG A 38 5.36 9.71 -4.09
CA ARG A 38 4.74 9.05 -2.93
C ARG A 38 3.60 9.87 -2.34
N GLU A 39 3.78 11.18 -2.24
CA GLU A 39 2.76 12.13 -1.82
C GLU A 39 1.61 12.17 -2.84
N ALA A 40 1.92 12.22 -4.14
CA ALA A 40 0.90 12.20 -5.19
C ALA A 40 0.00 10.95 -5.11
N LEU A 41 0.57 9.76 -4.86
CA LEU A 41 -0.21 8.54 -4.64
C LEU A 41 -1.09 8.62 -3.39
N ALA A 42 -0.55 9.13 -2.28
CA ALA A 42 -1.31 9.25 -1.04
C ALA A 42 -2.47 10.26 -1.19
N GLN A 43 -2.22 11.41 -1.81
CA GLN A 43 -3.24 12.43 -2.07
C GLN A 43 -4.32 11.91 -3.03
N TRP A 44 -3.91 11.22 -4.09
CA TRP A 44 -4.85 10.55 -4.99
C TRP A 44 -5.74 9.58 -4.23
N LEU A 45 -5.18 8.75 -3.35
CA LEU A 45 -5.95 7.75 -2.60
C LEU A 45 -6.94 8.40 -1.62
N ILE A 46 -6.53 9.47 -0.95
CA ILE A 46 -7.42 10.25 -0.07
C ILE A 46 -8.58 10.87 -0.86
N GLY A 47 -8.28 11.48 -2.02
CA GLY A 47 -9.31 12.04 -2.90
C GLY A 47 -10.26 10.97 -3.45
N TYR A 48 -9.71 9.83 -3.88
CA TYR A 48 -10.47 8.70 -4.42
C TYR A 48 -11.44 8.10 -3.39
N THR A 49 -11.00 7.96 -2.14
CA THR A 49 -11.84 7.44 -1.05
C THR A 49 -12.85 8.45 -0.51
N GLY A 50 -12.94 9.65 -1.11
CA GLY A 50 -13.85 10.71 -0.66
C GLY A 50 -13.60 11.16 0.78
N GLY A 51 -12.40 10.89 1.31
CA GLY A 51 -12.07 11.12 2.71
C GLY A 51 -12.75 10.19 3.72
N GLU A 52 -13.48 9.16 3.28
CA GLU A 52 -14.09 8.13 4.17
C GLU A 52 -13.02 7.37 4.97
N TYR A 53 -11.84 7.22 4.39
CA TYR A 53 -10.71 6.53 4.99
C TYR A 53 -9.58 7.49 5.37
N ALA A 54 -8.84 7.11 6.40
CA ALA A 54 -7.54 7.68 6.74
C ALA A 54 -6.43 6.68 6.37
N ILE A 55 -5.32 7.17 5.82
CA ILE A 55 -4.11 6.37 5.66
C ILE A 55 -3.44 6.28 7.03
N VAL A 56 -3.38 5.07 7.60
CA VAL A 56 -2.79 4.83 8.94
C VAL A 56 -1.37 4.27 8.86
N ALA A 57 -1.01 3.66 7.74
CA ALA A 57 0.35 3.24 7.44
C ALA A 57 0.61 3.24 5.93
N SER A 58 1.87 3.41 5.54
CA SER A 58 2.28 3.27 4.13
C SER A 58 3.68 2.68 4.03
N ARG A 59 3.89 1.84 3.02
CA ARG A 59 5.20 1.30 2.64
C ARG A 59 5.40 1.49 1.14
N TYR A 60 6.62 1.77 0.73
CA TYR A 60 6.94 2.05 -0.67
C TYR A 60 8.11 1.20 -1.12
N PHE A 61 8.05 0.75 -2.37
CA PHE A 61 9.03 -0.15 -2.96
C PHE A 61 9.37 0.33 -4.36
N GLU A 62 10.66 0.31 -4.66
CA GLU A 62 11.17 0.44 -6.00
C GLU A 62 11.37 -0.95 -6.59
N VAL A 63 10.63 -1.25 -7.65
CA VAL A 63 10.68 -2.55 -8.32
C VAL A 63 11.49 -2.41 -9.60
N ARG A 64 12.58 -3.19 -9.69
CA ARG A 64 13.47 -3.22 -10.86
C ARG A 64 12.77 -3.90 -12.03
N ASN A 65 12.02 -3.12 -12.79
CA ASN A 65 11.33 -3.65 -13.97
C ASN A 65 12.26 -3.67 -15.19
N LYS A 66 13.11 -4.71 -15.30
CA LYS A 66 13.77 -5.07 -16.57
C LYS A 66 12.71 -5.72 -17.48
N SER A 67 11.94 -4.90 -18.17
CA SER A 67 11.13 -5.34 -19.32
C SER A 67 10.06 -6.40 -19.03
N GLY A 68 9.16 -6.24 -18.05
CA GLY A 68 7.93 -7.07 -18.06
C GLY A 68 7.25 -7.45 -16.75
N VAL A 69 7.55 -6.83 -15.61
CA VAL A 69 6.61 -6.93 -14.47
C VAL A 69 5.35 -6.18 -14.87
N ASN A 70 4.42 -6.93 -15.45
CA ASN A 70 3.07 -6.51 -15.76
C ASN A 70 2.32 -6.40 -14.42
N TRP A 71 1.48 -5.40 -14.28
CA TRP A 71 0.62 -5.21 -13.10
C TRP A 71 -0.09 -6.51 -12.67
N ALA A 72 -0.46 -7.36 -13.63
CA ALA A 72 -1.04 -8.69 -13.38
C ALA A 72 -0.17 -9.59 -12.47
N PHE A 73 1.16 -9.53 -12.57
CA PHE A 73 2.06 -10.27 -11.68
C PHE A 73 2.04 -9.70 -10.27
N ALA A 74 2.14 -8.37 -10.15
CA ALA A 74 2.06 -7.70 -8.85
C ALA A 74 0.71 -8.00 -8.17
N GLU A 75 -0.38 -7.96 -8.93
CA GLU A 75 -1.70 -8.37 -8.48
C GLU A 75 -1.73 -9.79 -7.92
N THR A 76 -1.22 -10.76 -8.69
CA THR A 76 -1.18 -12.17 -8.25
C THR A 76 -0.36 -12.34 -6.97
N TYR A 77 0.77 -11.63 -6.89
CA TYR A 77 1.60 -11.61 -5.69
C TYR A 77 0.84 -11.05 -4.49
N PHE A 78 0.20 -9.88 -4.64
CA PHE A 78 -0.54 -9.25 -3.55
C PHE A 78 -1.82 -9.98 -3.17
N ASP A 79 -2.47 -10.71 -4.08
CA ASP A 79 -3.55 -11.66 -3.72
C ASP A 79 -3.05 -12.72 -2.75
N GLN A 80 -1.90 -13.32 -3.05
CA GLN A 80 -1.32 -14.34 -2.20
C GLN A 80 -0.93 -13.75 -0.84
N GLN A 81 -0.27 -12.58 -0.83
CA GLN A 81 0.10 -11.89 0.40
C GLN A 81 -1.13 -11.55 1.24
N ALA A 82 -2.21 -11.06 0.63
CA ALA A 82 -3.45 -10.72 1.32
C ALA A 82 -4.08 -11.91 2.04
N ARG A 83 -4.22 -13.02 1.31
CA ARG A 83 -4.77 -14.27 1.85
C ARG A 83 -3.91 -14.83 2.97
N THR A 84 -2.58 -14.80 2.82
CA THR A 84 -1.65 -15.41 3.77
C THR A 84 -1.44 -14.57 5.03
N HIS A 85 -1.36 -13.25 4.93
CA HIS A 85 -0.88 -12.41 6.05
C HIS A 85 -1.97 -11.65 6.81
N PHE A 86 -3.12 -11.41 6.17
CA PHE A 86 -4.23 -10.68 6.79
C PHE A 86 -5.62 -11.23 6.43
N GLY A 87 -5.68 -12.45 5.90
CA GLY A 87 -6.91 -13.16 5.55
C GLY A 87 -7.77 -12.46 4.48
N GLY A 88 -7.21 -11.44 3.83
CA GLY A 88 -7.95 -10.55 2.95
C GLY A 88 -8.26 -11.16 1.61
N GLU A 89 -9.28 -10.60 0.96
CA GLU A 89 -9.60 -10.85 -0.44
C GLU A 89 -9.56 -9.53 -1.22
N ARG A 90 -9.33 -9.63 -2.52
CA ARG A 90 -9.39 -8.49 -3.40
C ARG A 90 -10.84 -8.03 -3.53
N GLU A 91 -11.15 -6.87 -2.97
CA GLU A 91 -12.47 -6.23 -3.10
C GLU A 91 -12.61 -5.57 -4.47
N ARG A 92 -11.50 -5.06 -5.03
CA ARG A 92 -11.49 -4.42 -6.34
C ARG A 92 -10.26 -4.77 -7.17
N HIS A 93 -10.52 -5.23 -8.40
CA HIS A 93 -9.52 -5.48 -9.44
C HIS A 93 -8.88 -4.18 -9.95
N ALA A 94 -7.70 -4.32 -10.58
CA ALA A 94 -6.97 -3.25 -11.26
C ALA A 94 -7.87 -2.14 -11.82
N TRP A 95 -7.70 -0.93 -11.29
CA TRP A 95 -8.27 0.26 -11.91
C TRP A 95 -7.21 1.31 -12.17
N HIS A 96 -7.47 2.13 -13.18
CA HIS A 96 -6.58 3.17 -13.69
C HIS A 96 -7.22 4.54 -13.46
N SER A 97 -6.39 5.55 -13.25
CA SER A 97 -6.83 6.94 -13.04
C SER A 97 -5.71 7.89 -13.46
N ASP A 98 -6.00 9.16 -13.68
CA ASP A 98 -4.98 10.14 -14.05
C ASP A 98 -3.88 10.20 -12.99
N GLY A 99 -2.63 10.00 -13.42
CA GLY A 99 -1.46 9.93 -12.53
C GLY A 99 -1.24 8.57 -11.86
N VAL A 100 -2.22 7.66 -11.89
CA VAL A 100 -2.14 6.31 -11.32
C VAL A 100 -2.17 5.26 -12.41
N GLY A 101 -1.04 4.58 -12.53
CA GLY A 101 -0.79 3.55 -13.53
C GLY A 101 -1.63 2.32 -13.27
N ALA A 102 -1.86 1.93 -12.01
CA ALA A 102 -2.85 0.94 -11.61
C ALA A 102 -2.99 0.92 -10.07
N ALA A 103 -4.13 0.43 -9.58
CA ALA A 103 -4.37 0.17 -8.16
C ALA A 103 -5.31 -1.02 -7.93
N SER A 104 -5.15 -1.71 -6.80
CA SER A 104 -6.01 -2.81 -6.33
C SER A 104 -6.27 -2.66 -4.84
N LEU A 105 -7.49 -3.03 -4.39
CA LEU A 105 -7.96 -2.86 -3.01
C LEU A 105 -8.32 -4.21 -2.41
N TYR A 106 -7.90 -4.41 -1.17
CA TYR A 106 -8.02 -5.66 -0.43
C TYR A 106 -8.71 -5.44 0.91
N THR A 107 -9.58 -6.37 1.29
CA THR A 107 -10.19 -6.45 2.62
C THR A 107 -9.16 -6.94 3.65
N VAL A 108 -9.47 -6.78 4.93
CA VAL A 108 -8.77 -7.41 6.05
C VAL A 108 -9.78 -8.28 6.79
N ALA A 109 -9.54 -9.58 6.91
CA ALA A 109 -10.57 -10.52 7.40
C ALA A 109 -11.08 -10.18 8.80
N ASP A 110 -10.15 -9.85 9.69
CA ASP A 110 -10.44 -9.62 11.11
C ASP A 110 -10.87 -8.17 11.42
N ASP A 111 -10.85 -7.28 10.42
CA ASP A 111 -11.21 -5.87 10.61
C ASP A 111 -11.97 -5.31 9.39
N PRO A 112 -13.31 -5.29 9.42
CA PRO A 112 -14.11 -4.80 8.30
C PRO A 112 -13.97 -3.30 8.06
N ALA A 113 -13.39 -2.54 8.98
CA ALA A 113 -13.11 -1.11 8.83
C ALA A 113 -11.72 -0.85 8.23
N ARG A 114 -10.87 -1.87 8.06
CA ARG A 114 -9.56 -1.75 7.42
C ARG A 114 -9.56 -2.17 5.97
N ARG A 115 -8.74 -1.50 5.17
CA ARG A 115 -8.41 -1.90 3.79
C ARG A 115 -6.92 -1.79 3.54
N VAL A 116 -6.42 -2.60 2.62
CA VAL A 116 -5.07 -2.46 2.07
C VAL A 116 -5.20 -2.08 0.60
N VAL A 117 -4.51 -1.03 0.18
CA VAL A 117 -4.44 -0.62 -1.23
C VAL A 117 -3.01 -0.77 -1.71
N VAL A 118 -2.85 -1.39 -2.88
CA VAL A 118 -1.59 -1.39 -3.62
C VAL A 118 -1.80 -0.50 -4.84
N ALA A 119 -0.87 0.42 -5.08
CA ALA A 119 -0.93 1.31 -6.24
C ALA A 119 0.44 1.58 -6.83
N THR A 120 0.47 1.91 -8.12
CA THR A 120 1.67 2.35 -8.85
C THR A 120 1.35 3.60 -9.67
N PRO A 121 2.24 4.61 -9.74
CA PRO A 121 2.01 5.78 -10.55
C PRO A 121 2.13 5.43 -12.05
N GLN A 122 1.53 6.25 -12.90
CA GLN A 122 1.62 6.03 -14.36
C GLN A 122 3.03 6.32 -14.88
N ALA A 123 3.69 7.33 -14.29
CA ALA A 123 5.06 7.66 -14.61
C ALA A 123 6.02 6.68 -13.93
N ARG A 124 7.05 6.27 -14.65
CA ARG A 124 8.20 5.56 -14.07
C ARG A 124 9.02 6.51 -13.21
N LEU A 125 9.78 5.94 -12.29
CA LEU A 125 10.80 6.68 -11.56
C LEU A 125 11.88 7.19 -12.53
N PRO A 126 12.62 8.27 -12.19
CA PRO A 126 13.67 8.84 -13.04
C PRO A 126 14.75 7.83 -13.49
N ASN A 127 14.96 6.76 -12.73
CA ASN A 127 15.88 5.67 -13.04
C ASN A 127 15.27 4.55 -13.93
N GLY A 128 14.02 4.73 -14.38
CA GLY A 128 13.29 3.79 -15.23
C GLY A 128 12.58 2.65 -14.49
N HIS A 129 12.69 2.57 -13.16
CA HIS A 129 12.02 1.57 -12.33
C HIS A 129 10.58 1.95 -12.00
N MET A 130 9.84 1.01 -11.40
CA MET A 130 8.45 1.23 -10.98
C MET A 130 8.40 1.52 -9.48
N LEU A 131 7.57 2.49 -9.09
CA LEU A 131 7.21 2.71 -7.69
C LEU A 131 5.94 1.94 -7.36
N TYR A 132 5.95 1.17 -6.28
CA TYR A 132 4.74 0.61 -5.68
C TYR A 132 4.55 1.21 -4.30
N GLY A 133 3.33 1.70 -4.04
CA GLY A 133 2.87 2.10 -2.72
C GLY A 133 1.88 1.07 -2.18
N ILE A 134 2.08 0.65 -0.93
CA ILE A 134 1.13 -0.14 -0.16
C ILE A 134 0.60 0.76 0.96
N PHE A 135 -0.71 0.90 1.04
CA PHE A 135 -1.38 1.78 1.97
C PHE A 135 -2.33 0.98 2.86
N GLU A 136 -2.19 1.14 4.16
CA GLU A 136 -3.21 0.68 5.11
C GLU A 136 -4.19 1.81 5.35
N LEU A 137 -5.47 1.51 5.17
CA LEU A 137 -6.58 2.42 5.33
C LEU A 137 -7.43 2.01 6.52
N GLN A 138 -7.86 2.98 7.30
CA GLN A 138 -8.83 2.84 8.38
C GLN A 138 -10.03 3.74 8.10
N ARG A 139 -11.24 3.18 8.14
CA ARG A 139 -12.48 3.95 8.00
C ARG A 139 -12.64 4.91 9.18
N LYS A 140 -13.04 6.16 8.90
CA LYS A 140 -13.31 7.21 9.89
C LYS A 140 -14.67 7.07 10.58
#